data_AF-A0A524LJW2-F1
#
_entry.id   AF-A0A524LJW2-F1
#
_cell.length_a   1.000
_cell.length_b   1.000
_cell.length_c   1.000
_cell.angle_alpha   90.00
_cell.angle_beta   90.00
_cell.angle_gamma   90.00
#
_symmetry.space_group_name_H-M   'P 1'
#
loop_
_entity.id
_entity.type
_entity.pdbx_description
1 polymer ?
#
loop_
_entity_poly.entity_id
_entity_poly.type
_entity_poly.pdbx_seq_one_letter_code
_entity_poly.pdbx_strand_id
1 'polypeptide(L)'
;MESETISTKNENKEIKKEPTKEREEEYDIVSALKLTEHFTSRYPNGLTLGVRMESVPGTRGVHVDVVFVLDLRKAEFGGGGLAMRAAVLETVNRDLERVLSDVGLDDFLSEHNVITPFGRVRLPLLRGMATGSISLMHETRTVYVITENAKPSADLTWLTDTGRIVTADQFALIRQSDARSRLPDLKRSVKASKWNLLEAGLTRGWFGILSLIALAIGASSAITVVLAGSGSLLIPLIVSATSGVVGGWLLSSSHNSVSSFVETLSNEQEQLRTIGDATRISKSIAENEEKLQLIGHVNFVVSPLVAEAAAAMKSNNLEKTVNLACSVLDECVRLSPVESTTKSLLMGDSGLRRYIGLFEHLGGNVEKETLALGYVGLTGHLLRPINFGEAVAHLTELVNSLYNIGAIRPDIKEGIDDHLNYSSMTETLQAFDKAIAEEPEPTFDIPEAEDQSIESEVEHEENEIPLSTAVETDEHSDDLDELNELIRDSSKIEEAPEPTSSEIDDSDEDITIIASDIVKGQEKKKKKIVMKDVDQLSLFEDFDHIRASSEATKESDSVGV
;
A
#
# COMPACT_ATOMS: atom_id res chain seq x y z
N MET A 1 -14.96 61.13 56.88
CA MET A 1 -14.20 60.79 55.66
C MET A 1 -15.00 59.68 55.01
N GLU A 2 -16.05 59.98 54.22
CA GLU A 2 -15.97 60.52 52.84
C GLU A 2 -14.96 59.70 52.02
N SER A 3 -15.23 59.15 50.84
CA SER A 3 -16.38 59.16 49.91
C SER A 3 -15.98 58.21 48.76
N GLU A 4 -16.94 57.47 48.20
CA GLU A 4 -17.27 57.42 46.76
C GLU A 4 -16.15 57.74 45.71
N THR A 5 -15.99 57.07 44.57
CA THR A 5 -16.92 56.35 43.68
C THR A 5 -16.11 55.78 42.50
N ILE A 6 -16.51 54.60 42.01
CA ILE A 6 -16.86 54.26 40.60
C ILE A 6 -16.00 54.88 39.47
N SER A 7 -15.43 54.05 38.58
CA SER A 7 -15.95 53.88 37.20
C SER A 7 -14.99 53.18 36.23
N THR A 8 -15.50 52.10 35.62
CA THR A 8 -15.37 51.69 34.21
C THR A 8 -14.03 51.79 33.47
N LYS A 9 -13.53 50.61 33.04
CA LYS A 9 -13.51 50.28 31.60
C LYS A 9 -13.48 48.76 31.40
N ASN A 10 -14.67 48.22 31.12
CA ASN A 10 -14.82 47.00 30.33
C ASN A 10 -14.27 47.31 28.94
N GLU A 11 -13.15 46.71 28.57
CA GLU A 11 -12.85 46.44 27.16
C GLU A 11 -12.92 44.94 26.97
N ASN A 12 -14.00 44.55 26.29
CA ASN A 12 -14.22 43.27 25.64
C ASN A 12 -12.91 42.76 25.02
N LYS A 13 -12.27 41.78 25.65
CA LYS A 13 -11.66 40.72 24.87
C LYS A 13 -12.78 39.75 24.52
N GLU A 14 -13.46 40.05 23.41
CA GLU A 14 -14.00 39.01 22.55
C GLU A 14 -12.86 38.02 22.32
N ILE A 15 -12.85 36.95 23.12
CA ILE A 15 -12.22 35.72 22.71
C ILE A 15 -13.04 35.32 21.49
N LYS A 16 -12.54 35.71 20.31
CA LYS A 16 -12.83 34.99 19.07
C LYS A 16 -12.55 33.54 19.41
N LYS A 17 -13.61 32.81 19.77
CA LYS A 17 -13.66 31.39 19.55
C LYS A 17 -13.42 31.29 18.05
N GLU A 18 -12.18 31.00 17.68
CA GLU A 18 -11.94 30.27 16.45
C GLU A 18 -13.00 29.18 16.42
N PRO A 19 -13.78 29.06 15.34
CA PRO A 19 -14.67 27.94 15.21
C PRO A 19 -13.76 26.72 15.33
N THR A 20 -13.90 25.99 16.44
CA THR A 20 -13.31 24.69 16.60
C THR A 20 -13.65 23.96 15.31
N LYS A 21 -12.62 23.55 14.55
CA LYS A 21 -12.72 22.64 13.40
C LYS A 21 -13.17 21.26 13.90
N GLU A 22 -14.30 21.21 14.60
CA GLU A 22 -14.99 20.03 15.13
C GLU A 22 -16.18 19.66 14.22
N ARG A 23 -16.11 20.06 12.95
CA ARG A 23 -17.03 19.59 11.90
C ARG A 23 -16.21 19.06 10.75
N GLU A 24 -15.69 17.85 10.97
CA GLU A 24 -15.34 16.81 9.99
C GLU A 24 -14.65 15.69 10.80
N GLU A 25 -15.40 15.02 11.69
CA GLU A 25 -15.01 13.66 12.08
C GLU A 25 -15.28 12.76 10.88
N GLU A 26 -14.42 12.89 9.87
CA GLU A 26 -14.22 11.88 8.84
C GLU A 26 -13.90 10.58 9.59
N TYR A 27 -14.69 9.52 9.42
CA TYR A 27 -14.41 8.23 10.04
C TYR A 27 -12.98 7.79 9.70
N ASP A 28 -12.08 7.91 10.67
CA ASP A 28 -10.68 7.57 10.49
C ASP A 28 -10.55 6.06 10.32
N ILE A 29 -9.97 5.64 9.20
CA ILE A 29 -9.65 4.24 8.85
C ILE A 29 -8.98 3.52 10.02
N VAL A 30 -8.09 4.21 10.72
CA VAL A 30 -7.39 3.66 11.88
C VAL A 30 -8.35 3.40 13.03
N SER A 31 -9.30 4.31 13.28
CA SER A 31 -10.33 4.12 14.30
C SER A 31 -11.23 2.93 13.96
N ALA A 32 -11.62 2.76 12.69
CA ALA A 32 -12.40 1.61 12.25
C ALA A 32 -11.64 0.28 12.41
N LEU A 33 -10.34 0.25 12.08
CA LEU A 33 -9.48 -0.92 12.28
C LEU A 33 -9.28 -1.24 13.77
N LYS A 34 -9.07 -0.23 14.62
CA LYS A 34 -8.94 -0.40 16.07
C LYS A 34 -10.25 -0.88 16.72
N LEU A 35 -11.40 -0.40 16.25
CA LEU A 35 -12.72 -0.88 16.70
C LEU A 35 -12.93 -2.38 16.42
N THR A 36 -12.23 -2.92 15.43
CA THR A 36 -12.22 -4.35 15.08
C THR A 36 -10.99 -5.07 15.63
N GLU A 37 -10.33 -4.50 16.64
CA GLU A 37 -9.19 -5.09 17.38
C GLU A 37 -7.91 -5.27 16.54
N HIS A 38 -7.71 -4.50 15.47
CA HIS A 38 -6.47 -4.53 14.72
C HIS A 38 -5.41 -3.63 15.36
N PHE A 39 -4.17 -4.12 15.36
CA PHE A 39 -2.98 -3.29 15.52
C PHE A 39 -2.72 -2.56 14.21
N THR A 40 -2.49 -1.26 14.26
CA THR A 40 -2.46 -0.42 13.06
C THR A 40 -1.15 0.30 12.88
N SER A 41 -0.68 0.39 11.64
CA SER A 41 0.45 1.23 11.23
C SER A 41 0.09 2.01 9.96
N ARG A 42 0.63 3.21 9.79
CA ARG A 42 0.39 4.06 8.60
C ARG A 42 1.67 4.19 7.80
N TYR A 43 1.57 4.03 6.49
CA TYR A 43 2.65 4.26 5.57
C TYR A 43 2.53 5.64 4.91
N PRO A 44 3.65 6.23 4.46
CA PRO A 44 3.67 7.55 3.80
C PRO A 44 2.86 7.60 2.50
N ASN A 45 2.70 6.47 1.81
CA ASN A 45 2.01 6.36 0.51
C ASN A 45 0.48 6.25 0.62
N GLY A 46 -0.11 6.64 1.75
CA GLY A 46 -1.56 6.57 1.98
C GLY A 46 -2.11 5.16 2.28
N LEU A 47 -1.25 4.15 2.45
CA LEU A 47 -1.66 2.83 2.93
C LEU A 47 -1.72 2.79 4.45
N THR A 48 -2.79 2.21 4.98
CA THR A 48 -2.91 1.83 6.39
C THR A 48 -2.87 0.31 6.52
N LEU A 49 -1.96 -0.21 7.33
CA LEU A 49 -1.88 -1.61 7.73
C LEU A 49 -2.72 -1.82 9.00
N GLY A 50 -3.51 -2.88 9.00
CA GLY A 50 -4.16 -3.45 10.17
C GLY A 50 -3.83 -4.93 10.30
N VAL A 51 -3.37 -5.37 11.46
CA VAL A 51 -3.13 -6.79 11.75
C VAL A 51 -3.97 -7.21 12.95
N ARG A 52 -4.73 -8.29 12.81
CA ARG A 52 -5.45 -8.93 13.91
C ARG A 52 -5.06 -10.39 14.03
N MET A 53 -4.96 -10.87 15.26
CA MET A 53 -4.67 -12.27 15.57
C MET A 53 -5.89 -12.89 16.24
N GLU A 54 -6.42 -13.96 15.65
CA GLU A 54 -7.58 -14.69 16.17
C GLU A 54 -7.27 -16.18 16.29
N SER A 55 -7.66 -16.82 17.40
CA SER A 55 -7.58 -18.28 17.49
C SER A 55 -8.51 -18.94 16.48
N VAL A 56 -8.07 -20.00 15.79
CA VAL A 56 -8.94 -20.80 14.92
C VAL A 56 -9.61 -21.90 15.76
N PRO A 57 -10.91 -21.79 16.07
CA PRO A 57 -11.59 -22.72 16.98
C PRO A 57 -11.47 -24.19 16.54
N GLY A 58 -11.18 -25.08 17.49
CA GLY A 58 -11.03 -26.52 17.22
C GLY A 58 -9.68 -26.93 16.62
N THR A 59 -8.73 -25.99 16.50
CA THR A 59 -7.38 -26.26 15.98
C THR A 59 -6.30 -25.65 16.87
N ARG A 60 -5.03 -26.05 16.67
CA ARG A 60 -3.85 -25.42 17.30
C ARG A 60 -3.28 -24.28 16.44
N GLY A 61 -4.16 -23.58 15.73
CA GLY A 61 -3.81 -22.54 14.77
C GLY A 61 -4.28 -21.15 15.23
N VAL A 62 -3.51 -20.13 14.85
CA VAL A 62 -3.89 -18.72 14.96
C VAL A 62 -4.01 -18.16 13.55
N HIS A 63 -5.14 -17.53 13.26
CA HIS A 63 -5.38 -16.75 12.07
C HIS A 63 -4.75 -15.37 12.26
N VAL A 64 -3.88 -15.01 11.32
CA VAL A 64 -3.30 -13.68 11.21
C VAL A 64 -3.99 -12.98 10.05
N ASP A 65 -4.92 -12.11 10.40
CA ASP A 65 -5.69 -11.32 9.44
C ASP A 65 -4.94 -10.02 9.14
N VAL A 66 -4.33 -9.96 7.96
CA VAL A 66 -3.57 -8.81 7.47
C VAL A 66 -4.45 -8.02 6.52
N VAL A 67 -4.74 -6.79 6.90
CA VAL A 67 -5.61 -5.88 6.14
C VAL A 67 -4.80 -4.66 5.72
N PHE A 68 -4.71 -4.42 4.43
CA PHE A 68 -4.22 -3.16 3.88
C PHE A 68 -5.41 -2.32 3.43
N VAL A 69 -5.39 -1.04 3.79
CA VAL A 69 -6.40 -0.08 3.35
C VAL A 69 -5.70 1.02 2.58
N LEU A 70 -5.99 1.11 1.29
CA LEU A 70 -5.50 2.16 0.41
C LEU A 70 -6.48 3.33 0.40
N ASP A 71 -6.10 4.45 1.00
CA ASP A 71 -6.92 5.66 0.98
C ASP A 71 -6.60 6.53 -0.25
N LEU A 72 -7.38 6.39 -1.33
CA LEU A 72 -7.14 7.17 -2.55
C LEU A 72 -7.40 8.67 -2.40
N ARG A 73 -8.01 9.11 -1.30
CA ARG A 73 -8.16 10.55 -0.99
C ARG A 73 -6.86 11.19 -0.54
N LYS A 74 -5.96 10.39 0.04
CA LYS A 74 -4.69 10.83 0.63
C LYS A 74 -3.48 10.23 -0.06
N ALA A 75 -3.67 9.20 -0.87
CA ALA A 75 -2.57 8.50 -1.50
C ALA A 75 -2.01 9.31 -2.67
N GLU A 76 -0.72 9.59 -2.59
CA GLU A 76 0.03 10.28 -3.63
C GLU A 76 0.83 9.26 -4.43
N PHE A 77 0.42 9.04 -5.66
CA PHE A 77 1.13 8.21 -6.62
C PHE A 77 1.35 8.98 -7.92
N GLY A 78 2.30 8.53 -8.73
CA GLY A 78 2.40 8.95 -10.12
C GLY A 78 1.10 8.72 -10.88
N GLY A 79 0.81 9.55 -11.88
CA GLY A 79 -0.42 9.45 -12.68
C GLY A 79 -0.55 8.16 -13.51
N GLY A 80 0.52 7.38 -13.67
CA GLY A 80 0.51 6.10 -14.38
C GLY A 80 -0.02 4.93 -13.53
N GLY A 81 -0.83 4.06 -14.12
CA GLY A 81 -1.32 2.85 -13.44
C GLY A 81 -0.21 1.92 -12.94
N LEU A 82 0.95 1.92 -13.61
CA LEU A 82 2.12 1.16 -13.18
C LEU A 82 2.83 1.79 -11.96
N ALA A 83 2.80 3.12 -11.83
CA ALA A 83 3.39 3.83 -10.68
C ALA A 83 2.64 3.49 -9.38
N MET A 84 1.31 3.51 -9.43
CA MET A 84 0.47 3.04 -8.32
C MET A 84 0.74 1.57 -7.99
N ARG A 85 0.84 0.70 -9.01
CA ARG A 85 1.19 -0.73 -8.81
C ARG A 85 2.54 -0.87 -8.10
N ALA A 86 3.57 -0.16 -8.55
CA ALA A 86 4.90 -0.23 -7.94
C ALA A 86 4.86 0.18 -6.46
N ALA A 87 4.25 1.33 -6.15
CA ALA A 87 4.18 1.85 -4.78
C ALA A 87 3.34 0.96 -3.84
N VAL A 88 2.23 0.42 -4.32
CA VAL A 88 1.32 -0.41 -3.51
C VAL A 88 1.85 -1.83 -3.36
N LEU A 89 2.26 -2.48 -4.45
CA LEU A 89 2.72 -3.87 -4.44
C LEU A 89 3.98 -4.06 -3.60
N GLU A 90 4.90 -3.08 -3.58
CA GLU A 90 6.08 -3.13 -2.72
C GLU A 90 5.70 -3.27 -1.24
N THR A 91 4.63 -2.59 -0.82
CA THR A 91 4.17 -2.61 0.59
C THR A 91 3.35 -3.86 0.89
N VAL A 92 2.40 -4.20 0.02
CA VAL A 92 1.44 -5.28 0.24
C VAL A 92 2.09 -6.68 0.08
N ASN A 93 3.17 -6.78 -0.69
CA ASN A 93 3.90 -8.04 -0.90
C ASN A 93 4.97 -8.34 0.15
N ARG A 94 5.14 -7.51 1.19
CA ARG A 94 6.15 -7.75 2.23
C ARG A 94 5.95 -9.09 2.94
N ASP A 95 7.04 -9.70 3.39
CA ASP A 95 6.98 -10.93 4.19
C ASP A 95 6.23 -10.69 5.51
N LEU A 96 5.55 -11.72 6.01
CA LEU A 96 4.74 -11.64 7.23
C LEU A 96 5.55 -11.14 8.44
N GLU A 97 6.82 -11.53 8.56
CA GLU A 97 7.73 -11.04 9.61
C GLU A 97 7.86 -9.51 9.61
N ARG A 98 8.04 -8.90 8.43
CA ARG A 98 8.13 -7.44 8.29
C ARG A 98 6.79 -6.78 8.59
N VAL A 99 5.69 -7.37 8.12
CA VAL A 99 4.33 -6.88 8.40
C VAL A 99 4.04 -6.87 9.90
N LEU A 100 4.46 -7.90 10.63
CA LEU A 100 4.31 -7.96 12.08
C LEU A 100 5.22 -6.96 12.81
N SER A 101 6.44 -6.77 12.34
CA SER A 101 7.35 -5.76 12.88
C SER A 101 6.80 -4.34 12.72
N ASP A 102 6.19 -4.03 11.57
CA ASP A 102 5.59 -2.72 11.29
C ASP A 102 4.46 -2.33 12.27
N VAL A 103 3.83 -3.31 12.93
CA VAL A 103 2.80 -3.12 13.97
C VAL A 103 3.27 -3.44 15.40
N GLY A 104 4.56 -3.74 15.60
CA GLY A 104 5.14 -4.05 16.90
C GLY A 104 4.76 -5.42 17.47
N LEU A 105 4.54 -6.41 16.60
CA LEU A 105 4.20 -7.79 16.95
C LEU A 105 5.29 -8.81 16.59
N ASP A 106 6.47 -8.35 16.19
CA ASP A 106 7.62 -9.18 15.83
C ASP A 106 8.10 -10.08 16.98
N ASP A 107 8.03 -9.61 18.23
CA ASP A 107 8.41 -10.39 19.41
C ASP A 107 7.60 -11.69 19.59
N PHE A 108 6.40 -11.75 19.01
CA PHE A 108 5.52 -12.93 19.09
C PHE A 108 5.85 -13.98 18.02
N LEU A 109 6.57 -13.60 16.96
CA LEU A 109 6.94 -14.53 15.90
C LEU A 109 8.10 -15.42 16.37
N SER A 110 7.93 -16.73 16.22
CA SER A 110 9.02 -17.66 16.42
C SER A 110 9.04 -18.74 15.35
N GLU A 111 10.16 -18.82 14.64
CA GLU A 111 10.40 -19.98 13.80
C GLU A 111 10.81 -21.16 14.69
N HIS A 112 10.00 -22.21 14.69
CA HIS A 112 10.37 -23.46 15.33
C HIS A 112 10.81 -24.48 14.30
N ASN A 113 12.03 -24.99 14.49
CA ASN A 113 12.64 -25.98 13.63
C ASN A 113 12.44 -27.37 14.23
N VAL A 114 11.55 -28.16 13.63
CA VAL A 114 11.37 -29.56 13.99
C VAL A 114 12.42 -30.40 13.25
N ILE A 115 13.32 -31.03 13.98
CA ILE A 115 14.35 -31.91 13.41
C ILE A 115 13.74 -33.30 13.20
N THR A 116 13.69 -33.74 11.95
CA THR A 116 13.29 -35.10 11.56
C THR A 116 14.51 -35.86 11.04
N PRO A 117 14.47 -37.20 10.97
CA PRO A 117 15.55 -38.00 10.37
C PRO A 117 15.86 -37.65 8.90
N PHE A 118 14.95 -36.95 8.21
CA PHE A 118 15.05 -36.61 6.79
C PHE A 118 15.36 -35.14 6.54
N GLY A 119 15.45 -34.31 7.58
CA GLY A 119 15.71 -32.89 7.45
C GLY A 119 14.99 -32.04 8.47
N ARG A 120 15.10 -30.72 8.29
CA ARG A 120 14.47 -29.73 9.17
C ARG A 120 13.14 -29.29 8.56
N VAL A 121 12.07 -29.36 9.34
CA VAL A 121 10.76 -28.79 8.99
C VAL A 121 10.63 -27.47 9.74
N ARG A 122 10.45 -26.37 9.01
CA ARG A 122 10.26 -25.03 9.59
C ARG A 122 8.77 -24.79 9.80
N LEU A 123 8.38 -24.41 11.01
CA LEU A 123 7.01 -24.06 11.35
C LEU A 123 6.97 -22.59 11.79
N PRO A 124 6.20 -21.71 11.10
CA PRO A 124 5.98 -20.35 11.56
C PRO A 124 4.99 -20.40 12.72
N LEU A 125 5.50 -20.20 13.94
CA LEU A 125 4.72 -20.33 15.15
C LEU A 125 4.62 -19.02 15.93
N LEU A 126 3.42 -18.70 16.38
CA LEU A 126 3.16 -17.60 17.29
C LEU A 126 3.39 -18.06 18.73
N ARG A 127 4.23 -17.33 19.49
CA ARG A 127 4.37 -17.53 20.94
C ARG A 127 3.21 -16.87 21.64
N GLY A 128 2.47 -17.63 22.44
CA GLY A 128 1.49 -17.05 23.34
C GLY A 128 2.15 -16.44 24.58
N MET A 129 1.43 -15.55 25.26
CA MET A 129 1.90 -14.91 26.49
C MET A 129 2.08 -15.88 27.66
N ALA A 130 1.34 -17.00 27.65
CA ALA A 130 1.52 -18.08 28.60
C ALA A 130 2.80 -18.88 28.26
N THR A 131 3.66 -19.09 29.27
CA THR A 131 4.94 -19.79 29.12
C THR A 131 4.77 -21.14 28.42
N GLY A 132 5.35 -21.27 27.23
CA GLY A 132 5.37 -22.52 26.45
C GLY A 132 4.19 -22.73 25.48
N SER A 133 3.23 -21.80 25.42
CA SER A 133 2.15 -21.87 24.43
C SER A 133 2.64 -21.43 23.05
N ILE A 134 2.45 -22.29 22.04
CA ILE A 134 2.93 -22.06 20.68
C ILE A 134 1.85 -22.52 19.71
N SER A 135 1.48 -21.68 18.73
CA SER A 135 0.41 -21.97 17.76
C SER A 135 0.87 -21.74 16.33
N LEU A 136 0.38 -22.56 15.39
CA LEU A 136 0.71 -22.43 13.97
C LEU A 136 -0.01 -21.22 13.36
N MET A 137 0.73 -20.40 12.62
CA MET A 137 0.15 -19.20 11.99
C MET A 137 -0.47 -19.51 10.63
N HIS A 138 -1.66 -18.97 10.41
CA HIS A 138 -2.42 -19.03 9.17
C HIS A 138 -2.70 -17.62 8.69
N GLU A 139 -2.04 -17.18 7.62
CA GLU A 139 -2.14 -15.80 7.13
C GLU A 139 -3.24 -15.65 6.08
N THR A 140 -4.01 -14.56 6.16
CA THR A 140 -4.80 -14.05 5.03
C THR A 140 -4.50 -12.58 4.80
N ARG A 141 -4.28 -12.19 3.54
CA ARG A 141 -4.12 -10.79 3.15
C ARG A 141 -5.37 -10.28 2.45
N THR A 142 -5.87 -9.12 2.87
CA THR A 142 -7.00 -8.45 2.23
C THR A 142 -6.65 -7.01 1.96
N VAL A 143 -7.04 -6.49 0.79
CA VAL A 143 -6.88 -5.08 0.47
C VAL A 143 -8.25 -4.42 0.34
N TYR A 144 -8.43 -3.27 0.98
CA TYR A 144 -9.58 -2.38 0.77
C TYR A 144 -9.10 -1.11 0.12
N VAL A 145 -9.95 -0.52 -0.72
CA VAL A 145 -9.68 0.77 -1.36
C VAL A 145 -10.76 1.72 -0.94
N ILE A 146 -10.37 2.86 -0.39
CA ILE A 146 -11.27 3.91 0.03
C ILE A 146 -11.29 5.02 -1.02
N THR A 147 -12.50 5.37 -1.46
CA THR A 147 -12.73 6.48 -2.38
C THR A 147 -13.69 7.50 -1.79
N GLU A 148 -13.65 8.72 -2.34
CA GLU A 148 -14.42 9.84 -1.84
C GLU A 148 -15.93 9.65 -2.07
N ASN A 149 -16.36 9.28 -3.29
CA ASN A 149 -17.78 9.08 -3.63
C ASN A 149 -18.05 8.22 -4.88
N ALA A 150 -17.11 8.14 -5.83
CA ALA A 150 -17.25 7.38 -7.06
C ALA A 150 -16.31 6.16 -7.09
N LYS A 151 -16.64 5.16 -7.91
CA LYS A 151 -15.67 4.12 -8.27
C LYS A 151 -14.50 4.81 -9.00
N PRO A 152 -13.25 4.46 -8.68
CA PRO A 152 -12.10 5.05 -9.33
C PRO A 152 -12.15 4.72 -10.82
N SER A 153 -11.74 5.67 -11.67
CA SER A 153 -11.62 5.46 -13.12
C SER A 153 -10.53 4.44 -13.46
N ALA A 154 -9.54 4.27 -12.57
CA ALA A 154 -8.48 3.28 -12.69
C ALA A 154 -8.98 1.86 -12.38
N ASP A 155 -8.54 0.89 -13.19
CA ASP A 155 -8.77 -0.52 -12.91
C ASP A 155 -7.95 -0.98 -11.69
N LEU A 156 -8.65 -1.39 -10.63
CA LEU A 156 -8.09 -1.92 -9.37
C LEU A 156 -8.39 -3.40 -9.16
N THR A 157 -8.93 -4.09 -10.16
CA THR A 157 -9.23 -5.54 -10.09
C THR A 157 -7.98 -6.41 -9.93
N TRP A 158 -6.80 -5.84 -10.24
CA TRP A 158 -5.49 -6.44 -9.98
C TRP A 158 -5.09 -6.40 -8.50
N LEU A 159 -5.74 -5.56 -7.69
CA LEU A 159 -5.40 -5.35 -6.27
C LEU A 159 -6.45 -5.96 -5.34
N THR A 160 -7.74 -5.73 -5.63
CA THR A 160 -8.84 -6.17 -4.77
C THR A 160 -10.13 -6.46 -5.53
N ASP A 161 -11.11 -7.04 -4.84
CA ASP A 161 -12.45 -7.26 -5.34
C ASP A 161 -13.20 -5.93 -5.47
N THR A 162 -14.04 -5.80 -6.49
CA THR A 162 -14.85 -4.58 -6.71
C THR A 162 -15.78 -4.25 -5.54
N GLY A 163 -16.17 -5.24 -4.73
CA GLY A 163 -16.95 -5.05 -3.51
C GLY A 163 -16.15 -4.50 -2.32
N ARG A 164 -14.82 -4.44 -2.40
CA ARG A 164 -13.93 -3.84 -1.39
C ARG A 164 -13.40 -2.46 -1.80
N ILE A 165 -13.95 -1.90 -2.88
CA ILE A 165 -13.81 -0.48 -3.23
C ILE A 165 -15.00 0.25 -2.62
N VAL A 166 -14.76 0.99 -1.55
CA VAL A 166 -15.80 1.44 -0.62
C VAL A 166 -15.58 2.90 -0.24
N THR A 167 -16.60 3.56 0.27
CA THR A 167 -16.42 4.85 0.94
C THR A 167 -15.96 4.64 2.39
N ALA A 168 -15.40 5.67 3.01
CA ALA A 168 -14.91 5.60 4.38
C ALA A 168 -15.99 5.14 5.38
N ASP A 169 -17.24 5.56 5.20
CA ASP A 169 -18.36 5.21 6.06
C ASP A 169 -18.78 3.73 5.93
N GLN A 170 -18.62 3.16 4.74
CA GLN A 170 -18.99 1.76 4.46
C GLN A 170 -17.91 0.77 4.90
N PHE A 171 -16.66 1.22 4.99
CA PHE A 171 -15.50 0.37 5.26
C PHE A 171 -15.70 -0.50 6.52
N ALA A 172 -16.12 0.09 7.65
CA ALA A 172 -16.28 -0.65 8.90
C ALA A 172 -17.34 -1.77 8.80
N LEU A 173 -18.45 -1.51 8.10
CA LEU A 173 -19.53 -2.47 7.92
C LEU A 173 -19.14 -3.60 6.99
N ILE A 174 -18.55 -3.28 5.84
CA ILE A 174 -18.11 -4.27 4.85
C ILE A 174 -17.01 -5.14 5.43
N ARG A 175 -16.06 -4.55 6.17
CA ARG A 175 -15.00 -5.31 6.86
C ARG A 175 -15.55 -6.32 7.86
N GLN A 176 -16.55 -5.95 8.66
CA GLN A 176 -17.21 -6.85 9.60
C GLN A 176 -17.99 -7.96 8.88
N SER A 177 -18.64 -7.61 7.76
CA SER A 177 -19.33 -8.59 6.91
C SER A 177 -18.34 -9.61 6.33
N ASP A 178 -17.22 -9.14 5.77
CA ASP A 178 -16.16 -9.97 5.18
C ASP A 178 -15.50 -10.89 6.22
N ALA A 179 -15.24 -10.39 7.44
CA ALA A 179 -14.77 -11.24 8.54
C ALA A 179 -15.73 -12.40 8.81
N ARG A 180 -17.03 -12.11 8.88
CA ARG A 180 -18.06 -13.12 9.18
C ARG A 180 -18.24 -14.11 8.04
N SER A 181 -18.19 -13.66 6.80
CA SER A 181 -18.37 -14.51 5.62
C SER A 181 -17.18 -15.43 5.36
N ARG A 182 -15.95 -14.96 5.62
CA ARG A 182 -14.71 -15.72 5.38
C ARG A 182 -14.32 -16.68 6.49
N LEU A 183 -14.77 -16.44 7.71
CA LEU A 183 -14.44 -17.27 8.88
C LEU A 183 -14.82 -18.76 8.71
N PRO A 184 -15.99 -19.13 8.16
CA PRO A 184 -16.31 -20.52 7.84
C PRO A 184 -15.34 -21.16 6.85
N ASP A 185 -14.92 -20.43 5.82
CA ASP A 185 -14.02 -20.95 4.79
C ASP A 185 -12.59 -21.11 5.33
N LEU A 186 -12.15 -20.18 6.18
CA LEU A 186 -10.89 -20.32 6.92
C LEU A 186 -10.90 -21.52 7.87
N LYS A 187 -12.02 -21.77 8.57
CA LYS A 187 -12.14 -22.97 9.42
C LYS A 187 -12.12 -24.27 8.62
N ARG A 188 -12.69 -24.27 7.41
CA ARG A 188 -12.70 -25.45 6.52
C ARG A 188 -11.34 -25.73 5.91
N SER A 189 -10.54 -24.70 5.63
CA SER A 189 -9.20 -24.89 5.07
C SER A 189 -8.22 -25.46 6.08
N VAL A 190 -8.33 -25.13 7.38
CA VAL A 190 -7.41 -25.63 8.42
C VAL A 190 -7.81 -27.03 8.90
N LYS A 191 -7.05 -28.05 8.50
CA LYS A 191 -7.27 -29.46 8.90
C LYS A 191 -6.56 -29.78 10.21
N ALA A 192 -7.32 -30.26 11.20
CA ALA A 192 -6.76 -30.70 12.48
C ALA A 192 -5.91 -31.99 12.36
N SER A 193 -6.21 -32.85 11.37
CA SER A 193 -5.56 -34.16 11.19
C SER A 193 -4.06 -34.10 10.88
N LYS A 194 -3.56 -32.95 10.40
CA LYS A 194 -2.13 -32.77 10.06
C LYS A 194 -1.21 -33.01 11.25
N TRP A 195 -1.63 -32.66 12.47
CA TRP A 195 -0.83 -32.85 13.66
C TRP A 195 -0.58 -34.33 13.97
N ASN A 196 -1.56 -35.18 13.72
CA ASN A 196 -1.42 -36.63 13.89
C ASN A 196 -0.41 -37.21 12.89
N LEU A 197 -0.33 -36.66 11.67
CA LEU A 197 0.67 -37.06 10.68
C LEU A 197 2.09 -36.67 11.12
N LEU A 198 2.25 -35.46 11.66
CA LEU A 198 3.54 -35.01 12.18
C LEU A 198 4.00 -35.85 13.38
N GLU A 199 3.10 -36.12 14.33
CA GLU A 199 3.39 -36.94 15.50
C GLU A 199 3.74 -38.38 15.13
N ALA A 200 2.95 -39.01 14.24
CA ALA A 200 3.26 -40.33 13.71
C ALA A 200 4.60 -40.36 12.94
N GLY A 201 4.88 -39.30 12.18
CA GLY A 201 6.14 -39.13 11.46
C GLY A 201 7.35 -39.05 12.40
N LEU A 202 7.27 -38.22 13.44
CA LEU A 202 8.34 -38.03 14.43
C LEU A 202 8.58 -39.28 15.27
N THR A 203 7.53 -39.89 15.79
CA THR A 203 7.63 -41.11 16.62
C THR A 203 8.25 -42.26 15.83
N ARG A 204 7.72 -42.55 14.62
CA ARG A 204 8.28 -43.59 13.74
C ARG A 204 9.71 -43.27 13.31
N GLY A 205 10.01 -41.99 13.07
CA GLY A 205 11.35 -41.54 12.72
C GLY A 205 12.38 -41.83 13.81
N TRP A 206 12.04 -41.50 15.07
CA TRP A 206 12.89 -41.78 16.22
C TRP A 206 13.06 -43.28 16.48
N PHE A 207 11.99 -44.08 16.39
CA PHE A 207 12.11 -45.54 16.48
C PHE A 207 12.91 -46.14 15.31
N GLY A 208 12.85 -45.54 14.13
CA GLY A 208 13.70 -45.88 12.98
C GLY A 208 15.18 -45.64 13.27
N ILE A 209 15.54 -44.48 13.86
CA ILE A 209 16.92 -44.18 14.29
C ILE A 209 17.39 -45.18 15.36
N LEU A 210 16.56 -45.47 16.36
CA LEU A 210 16.88 -46.47 17.38
C LEU A 210 17.14 -47.86 16.76
N SER A 211 16.37 -48.23 15.75
CA SER A 211 16.56 -49.48 15.00
C SER A 211 17.88 -49.48 14.21
N LEU A 212 18.30 -48.34 13.64
CA LEU A 212 19.61 -48.22 12.99
C LEU A 212 20.77 -48.38 13.99
N ILE A 213 20.64 -47.84 15.21
CA ILE A 213 21.63 -48.04 16.27
C ILE A 213 21.71 -49.53 16.64
N ALA A 214 20.57 -50.21 16.79
CA ALA A 214 20.52 -51.64 17.04
C ALA A 214 21.15 -52.46 15.90
N LEU A 215 20.95 -52.07 14.65
CA LEU A 215 21.60 -52.66 13.48
C LEU A 215 23.13 -52.48 13.52
N ALA A 216 23.62 -51.28 13.89
CA ALA A 216 25.05 -51.03 14.03
C ALA A 216 25.69 -51.88 15.15
N ILE A 217 25.00 -52.04 16.28
CA ILE A 217 25.43 -52.92 17.37
C ILE A 217 25.40 -54.39 16.94
N GLY A 218 24.36 -54.82 16.21
CA GLY A 218 24.26 -56.16 15.65
C GLY A 218 25.37 -56.46 14.64
N ALA A 219 25.67 -55.52 13.73
CA ALA A 219 26.73 -55.67 12.74
C ALA A 219 28.12 -55.68 13.38
N SER A 220 28.39 -54.78 14.33
CA SER A 220 29.67 -54.74 15.05
C SER A 220 29.89 -56.01 15.89
N SER A 221 28.88 -56.46 16.63
CA SER A 221 28.97 -57.72 17.39
C SER A 221 29.15 -58.95 16.49
N ALA A 222 28.52 -58.98 15.31
CA ALA A 222 28.76 -60.05 14.32
C ALA A 222 30.24 -60.07 13.88
N ILE A 223 30.83 -58.91 13.56
CA ILE A 223 32.24 -58.79 13.20
C ILE A 223 33.15 -59.25 14.36
N THR A 224 32.85 -58.84 15.59
CA THR A 224 33.63 -59.24 16.78
C THR A 224 33.58 -60.75 17.02
N VAL A 225 32.40 -61.37 16.87
CA VAL A 225 32.23 -62.83 17.03
C VAL A 225 32.99 -63.60 15.94
N VAL A 226 32.99 -63.12 14.70
CA VAL A 226 33.81 -63.70 13.62
C VAL A 226 35.30 -63.61 13.94
N LEU A 227 35.77 -62.47 14.44
CA LEU A 227 37.19 -62.26 14.78
C LEU A 227 37.65 -63.07 16.01
N ALA A 228 36.78 -63.25 17.01
CA ALA A 228 37.07 -64.00 18.23
C ALA A 228 36.95 -65.53 18.07
N GLY A 229 36.42 -66.01 16.94
CA GLY A 229 36.45 -67.42 16.53
C GLY A 229 35.68 -68.42 17.40
N SER A 230 34.89 -68.00 18.38
CA SER A 230 34.31 -68.91 19.39
C SER A 230 32.90 -68.54 19.92
N GLY A 231 32.16 -67.66 19.25
CA GLY A 231 30.79 -67.27 19.67
C GLY A 231 29.68 -67.64 18.68
N SER A 232 28.43 -67.65 19.14
CA SER A 232 27.24 -67.88 18.29
C SER A 232 26.91 -66.65 17.44
N LEU A 233 27.05 -66.77 16.12
CA LEU A 233 26.73 -65.71 15.14
C LEU A 233 25.23 -65.49 14.92
N LEU A 234 24.38 -66.43 15.35
CA LEU A 234 22.94 -66.38 15.10
C LEU A 234 22.27 -65.16 15.73
N ILE A 235 22.64 -64.82 16.97
CA ILE A 235 22.00 -63.72 17.70
C ILE A 235 22.34 -62.36 17.05
N PRO A 236 23.61 -62.01 16.78
CA PRO A 236 23.94 -60.78 16.05
C PRO A 236 23.29 -60.66 14.66
N LEU A 237 23.21 -61.76 13.91
CA LEU A 237 22.59 -61.78 12.59
C LEU A 237 21.08 -61.55 12.64
N ILE A 238 20.37 -62.20 13.58
CA ILE A 238 18.93 -61.98 13.76
C ILE A 238 18.64 -60.55 14.19
N VAL A 239 19.42 -60.01 15.15
CA VAL A 239 19.27 -58.63 15.61
C VAL A 239 19.51 -57.65 14.47
N SER A 240 20.57 -57.84 13.67
CA SER A 240 20.86 -56.99 12.51
C SER A 240 19.76 -57.08 11.43
N ALA A 241 19.34 -58.29 11.06
CA ALA A 241 18.32 -58.49 10.03
C ALA A 241 16.95 -57.91 10.43
N THR A 242 16.50 -58.19 11.66
CA THR A 242 15.23 -57.65 12.17
C THR A 242 15.28 -56.13 12.32
N SER A 243 16.37 -55.58 12.86
CA SER A 243 16.55 -54.13 13.01
C SER A 243 16.63 -53.42 11.65
N GLY A 244 17.22 -54.04 10.64
CA GLY A 244 17.29 -53.48 9.28
C GLY A 244 15.93 -53.42 8.60
N VAL A 245 15.16 -54.52 8.66
CA VAL A 245 13.81 -54.57 8.07
C VAL A 245 12.86 -53.62 8.80
N VAL A 246 12.81 -53.68 10.14
CA VAL A 246 11.93 -52.83 10.95
C VAL A 246 12.36 -51.36 10.85
N GLY A 247 13.66 -51.06 10.93
CA GLY A 247 14.20 -49.72 10.80
C GLY A 247 13.92 -49.11 9.42
N GLY A 248 14.15 -49.86 8.35
CA GLY A 248 13.84 -49.43 6.99
C GLY A 248 12.35 -49.12 6.79
N TRP A 249 11.47 -49.99 7.29
CA TRP A 249 10.02 -49.77 7.24
C TRP A 249 9.58 -48.54 8.06
N LEU A 250 10.09 -48.38 9.28
CA LEU A 250 9.77 -47.25 10.16
C LEU A 250 10.23 -45.92 9.56
N LEU A 251 11.45 -45.88 9.00
CA LEU A 251 11.98 -44.70 8.33
C LEU A 251 11.17 -44.36 7.06
N SER A 252 10.87 -45.34 6.21
CA SER A 252 10.03 -45.11 5.04
C SER A 252 8.63 -44.60 5.40
N SER A 253 8.01 -45.18 6.44
CA SER A 253 6.71 -44.75 6.94
C SER A 253 6.76 -43.35 7.56
N SER A 254 7.84 -43.03 8.26
CA SER A 254 8.09 -41.70 8.82
C SER A 254 8.21 -40.66 7.70
N HIS A 255 9.00 -40.94 6.66
CA HIS A 255 9.14 -40.07 5.50
C HIS A 255 7.79 -39.77 4.85
N ASN A 256 6.97 -40.80 4.62
CA ASN A 256 5.65 -40.62 4.02
C ASN A 256 4.73 -39.75 4.90
N SER A 257 4.76 -39.94 6.23
CA SER A 257 3.92 -39.17 7.16
C SER A 257 4.34 -37.69 7.23
N VAL A 258 5.65 -37.42 7.27
CA VAL A 258 6.20 -36.05 7.25
C VAL A 258 5.94 -35.38 5.90
N SER A 259 6.14 -36.09 4.79
CA SER A 259 5.83 -35.60 3.46
C SER A 259 4.35 -35.21 3.32
N SER A 260 3.44 -36.08 3.77
CA SER A 260 2.00 -35.79 3.75
C SER A 260 1.62 -34.62 4.67
N PHE A 261 2.32 -34.43 5.79
CA PHE A 261 2.14 -33.25 6.64
C PHE A 261 2.55 -31.96 5.90
N VAL A 262 3.73 -31.95 5.26
CA VAL A 262 4.21 -30.80 4.49
C VAL A 262 3.28 -30.48 3.33
N GLU A 263 2.85 -31.49 2.58
CA GLU A 263 1.90 -31.35 1.47
C GLU A 263 0.54 -30.82 1.96
N THR A 264 0.06 -31.32 3.11
CA THR A 264 -1.18 -30.79 3.70
C THR A 264 -1.02 -29.32 4.07
N LEU A 265 0.09 -28.95 4.71
CA LEU A 265 0.35 -27.58 5.13
C LEU A 265 0.52 -26.63 3.92
N SER A 266 1.19 -27.06 2.85
CA SER A 266 1.29 -26.25 1.62
C SER A 266 -0.07 -26.06 0.95
N ASN A 267 -0.89 -27.11 0.88
CA ASN A 267 -2.24 -27.03 0.31
C ASN A 267 -3.14 -26.11 1.15
N GLU A 268 -3.03 -26.13 2.48
CA GLU A 268 -3.75 -25.19 3.36
C GLU A 268 -3.31 -23.74 3.11
N GLN A 269 -2.01 -23.49 3.01
CA GLN A 269 -1.48 -22.16 2.73
C GLN A 269 -1.94 -21.64 1.36
N GLU A 270 -1.98 -22.50 0.34
CA GLU A 270 -2.49 -22.14 -0.99
C GLU A 270 -3.99 -21.81 -0.94
N GLN A 271 -4.80 -22.59 -0.23
CA GLN A 271 -6.23 -22.30 -0.02
C GLN A 271 -6.46 -21.00 0.77
N LEU A 272 -5.63 -20.70 1.77
CA LEU A 272 -5.74 -19.45 2.52
C LEU A 272 -5.36 -18.24 1.65
N ARG A 273 -4.41 -18.41 0.74
CA ARG A 273 -4.04 -17.36 -0.23
C ARG A 273 -5.17 -17.04 -1.20
N THR A 274 -6.01 -18.02 -1.58
CA THR A 274 -7.16 -17.80 -2.49
C THR A 274 -8.37 -17.17 -1.80
N ILE A 275 -8.51 -17.33 -0.48
CA ILE A 275 -9.56 -16.65 0.30
C ILE A 275 -9.27 -15.13 0.36
N GLY A 276 -8.00 -14.76 0.43
CA GLY A 276 -7.53 -13.37 0.40
C GLY A 276 -7.21 -12.85 -1.00
N ASP A 277 -6.58 -11.68 -1.05
CA ASP A 277 -6.10 -11.03 -2.27
C ASP A 277 -4.66 -11.44 -2.63
N ALA A 278 -4.02 -12.31 -1.82
CA ALA A 278 -2.61 -12.67 -1.97
C ALA A 278 -2.30 -13.32 -3.34
N THR A 279 -3.16 -14.22 -3.83
CA THR A 279 -2.98 -14.82 -5.16
C THR A 279 -3.07 -13.78 -6.28
N ARG A 280 -4.06 -12.89 -6.20
CA ARG A 280 -4.27 -11.80 -7.16
C ARG A 280 -3.06 -10.85 -7.19
N ILE A 281 -2.56 -10.44 -6.02
CA ILE A 281 -1.35 -9.62 -5.87
C ILE A 281 -0.15 -10.35 -6.47
N SER A 282 0.06 -11.63 -6.13
CA SER A 282 1.20 -12.40 -6.66
C SER A 282 1.16 -12.55 -8.19
N LYS A 283 -0.04 -12.71 -8.78
CA LYS A 283 -0.24 -12.76 -10.22
C LYS A 283 0.09 -11.41 -10.86
N SER A 284 -0.39 -10.31 -10.27
CA SER A 284 -0.08 -8.95 -10.76
C SER A 284 1.42 -8.65 -10.73
N ILE A 285 2.13 -9.11 -9.70
CA ILE A 285 3.59 -8.98 -9.61
C ILE A 285 4.27 -9.80 -10.70
N ALA A 286 3.89 -11.06 -10.90
CA ALA A 286 4.46 -11.91 -11.94
C ALA A 286 4.24 -11.34 -13.35
N GLU A 287 3.06 -10.77 -13.62
CA GLU A 287 2.73 -10.14 -14.90
C GLU A 287 3.54 -8.86 -15.17
N ASN A 288 4.03 -8.18 -14.12
CA ASN A 288 4.71 -6.90 -14.23
C ASN A 288 6.16 -6.93 -13.70
N GLU A 289 6.72 -8.12 -13.46
CA GLU A 289 7.99 -8.29 -12.72
C GLU A 289 9.12 -7.47 -13.32
N GLU A 290 9.35 -7.59 -14.63
CA GLU A 290 10.40 -6.87 -15.35
C GLU A 290 10.23 -5.34 -15.22
N LYS A 291 9.00 -4.85 -15.38
CA LYS A 291 8.70 -3.42 -15.32
C LYS A 291 8.83 -2.87 -13.90
N LEU A 292 8.38 -3.62 -12.89
CA LEU A 292 8.50 -3.25 -11.49
C LEU A 292 9.97 -3.24 -11.04
N GLN A 293 10.77 -4.21 -11.48
CA GLN A 293 12.22 -4.21 -11.24
C GLN A 293 12.89 -3.02 -11.90
N LEU A 294 12.52 -2.70 -13.15
CA LEU A 294 13.03 -1.53 -13.85
C LEU A 294 12.67 -0.23 -13.13
N ILE A 295 11.40 -0.06 -12.71
CA ILE A 295 11.00 1.11 -11.89
C ILE A 295 11.82 1.18 -10.61
N GLY A 296 12.01 0.07 -9.90
CA GLY A 296 12.83 0.02 -8.69
C GLY A 296 14.27 0.45 -8.94
N HIS A 297 14.88 -0.01 -10.04
CA HIS A 297 16.24 0.37 -10.42
C HIS A 297 16.34 1.85 -10.82
N VAL A 298 15.41 2.35 -11.64
CA VAL A 298 15.37 3.76 -12.02
C VAL A 298 15.15 4.61 -10.77
N ASN A 299 14.22 4.23 -9.89
CA ASN A 299 13.94 4.95 -8.64
C ASN A 299 15.18 5.05 -7.75
N PHE A 300 15.91 3.95 -7.57
CA PHE A 300 17.13 3.91 -6.77
C PHE A 300 18.23 4.85 -7.29
N VAL A 301 18.38 4.96 -8.63
CA VAL A 301 19.46 5.72 -9.26
C VAL A 301 19.07 7.19 -9.49
N VAL A 302 17.85 7.42 -9.97
CA VAL A 302 17.38 8.74 -10.40
C VAL A 302 16.92 9.60 -9.23
N SER A 303 16.27 9.01 -8.21
CA SER A 303 15.77 9.78 -7.06
C SER A 303 16.86 10.61 -6.36
N PRO A 304 18.07 10.08 -6.06
CA PRO A 304 19.15 10.88 -5.48
C PRO A 304 19.65 12.00 -6.41
N LEU A 305 19.80 11.72 -7.71
CA LEU A 305 20.27 12.72 -8.70
C LEU A 305 19.29 13.87 -8.83
N VAL A 306 17.99 13.56 -8.82
CA VAL A 306 16.91 14.53 -8.85
C VAL A 306 16.90 15.39 -7.57
N ALA A 307 17.08 14.78 -6.40
CA ALA A 307 17.22 15.52 -5.14
C ALA A 307 18.46 16.44 -5.13
N GLU A 308 19.59 16.00 -5.69
CA GLU A 308 20.79 16.83 -5.83
C GLU A 308 20.59 17.98 -6.83
N ALA A 309 19.86 17.74 -7.93
CA ALA A 309 19.51 18.77 -8.90
C ALA A 309 18.67 19.86 -8.23
N ALA A 310 17.69 19.46 -7.39
CA ALA A 310 16.89 20.37 -6.57
C ALA A 310 17.75 21.23 -5.64
N ALA A 311 18.73 20.61 -4.97
CA ALA A 311 19.65 21.32 -4.08
C ALA A 311 20.56 22.31 -4.85
N ALA A 312 20.99 21.95 -6.06
CA ALA A 312 21.78 22.82 -6.93
C ALA A 312 20.97 24.04 -7.40
N MET A 313 19.69 23.83 -7.74
CA MET A 313 18.76 24.92 -8.07
C MET A 313 18.60 25.88 -6.90
N LYS A 314 18.42 25.38 -5.68
CA LYS A 314 18.30 26.21 -4.48
C LYS A 314 19.50 27.13 -4.26
N SER A 315 20.68 26.71 -4.73
CA SER A 315 21.91 27.52 -4.69
C SER A 315 22.11 28.45 -5.89
N ASN A 316 21.09 28.60 -6.76
CA ASN A 316 21.13 29.31 -8.04
C ASN A 316 22.31 28.88 -8.94
N ASN A 317 22.70 27.61 -8.86
CA ASN A 317 23.78 27.06 -9.67
C ASN A 317 23.19 26.37 -10.92
N LEU A 318 23.03 27.15 -11.99
CA LEU A 318 22.46 26.69 -13.26
C LEU A 318 23.27 25.55 -13.87
N GLU A 319 24.59 25.70 -13.99
CA GLU A 319 25.45 24.69 -14.61
C GLU A 319 25.37 23.34 -13.87
N LYS A 320 25.41 23.38 -12.52
CA LYS A 320 25.30 22.17 -11.71
C LYS A 320 23.93 21.51 -11.84
N THR A 321 22.85 22.31 -11.90
CA THR A 321 21.48 21.82 -12.09
C THR A 321 21.34 21.09 -13.42
N VAL A 322 21.79 21.73 -14.51
CA VAL A 322 21.70 21.14 -15.85
C VAL A 322 22.57 19.89 -15.96
N ASN A 323 23.78 19.88 -15.41
CA ASN A 323 24.64 18.69 -15.42
C ASN A 323 24.01 17.50 -14.68
N LEU A 324 23.34 17.74 -13.55
CA LEU A 324 22.62 16.70 -12.80
C LEU A 324 21.37 16.23 -13.56
N ALA A 325 20.63 17.15 -14.19
CA ALA A 325 19.50 16.80 -15.04
C ALA A 325 19.93 15.97 -16.26
N CYS A 326 21.05 16.32 -16.91
CA CYS A 326 21.65 15.51 -17.98
C CYS A 326 22.07 14.12 -17.47
N SER A 327 22.61 14.03 -16.24
CA SER A 327 22.93 12.74 -15.63
C SER A 327 21.68 11.88 -15.40
N VAL A 328 20.56 12.50 -15.02
CA VAL A 328 19.26 11.81 -14.95
C VAL A 328 18.81 11.30 -16.32
N LEU A 329 18.94 12.12 -17.37
CA LEU A 329 18.62 11.70 -18.74
C LEU A 329 19.50 10.54 -19.21
N ASP A 330 20.81 10.60 -18.95
CA ASP A 330 21.77 9.55 -19.29
C ASP A 330 21.40 8.22 -18.62
N GLU A 331 21.03 8.26 -17.34
CA GLU A 331 20.58 7.08 -16.60
C GLU A 331 19.26 6.52 -17.16
N CYS A 332 18.32 7.38 -17.56
CA CYS A 332 17.09 6.94 -18.24
C CYS A 332 17.39 6.27 -19.59
N VAL A 333 18.32 6.84 -20.38
CA VAL A 333 18.75 6.27 -21.67
C VAL A 333 19.48 4.94 -21.47
N ARG A 334 20.33 4.85 -20.44
CA ARG A 334 21.09 3.64 -20.10
C ARG A 334 20.20 2.50 -19.64
N LEU A 335 19.15 2.81 -18.87
CA LEU A 335 18.21 1.84 -18.31
C LEU A 335 17.06 1.50 -19.27
N SER A 336 16.90 2.23 -20.37
CA SER A 336 15.88 1.93 -21.39
C SER A 336 16.02 0.52 -21.94
N PRO A 337 14.91 -0.24 -22.05
CA PRO A 337 14.91 -1.48 -22.82
C PRO A 337 15.19 -1.16 -24.30
N VAL A 338 15.86 -2.10 -24.98
CA VAL A 338 16.46 -1.87 -26.31
C VAL A 338 15.41 -1.83 -27.45
N GLU A 339 14.16 -2.20 -27.17
CA GLU A 339 13.10 -2.41 -28.19
C GLU A 339 11.96 -1.39 -28.10
N SER A 340 12.22 -0.10 -28.37
CA SER A 340 11.12 0.84 -28.65
C SER A 340 10.66 0.67 -30.11
N THR A 341 9.46 0.14 -30.33
CA THR A 341 8.87 -0.11 -31.67
C THR A 341 8.34 1.15 -32.37
N THR A 342 8.62 2.33 -31.84
CA THR A 342 8.14 3.61 -32.38
C THR A 342 8.79 3.97 -33.72
N LYS A 343 8.16 3.49 -34.79
CA LYS A 343 8.29 4.01 -36.15
C LYS A 343 7.42 5.27 -36.26
N SER A 344 7.98 6.48 -36.21
CA SER A 344 7.43 7.63 -36.98
C SER A 344 8.20 8.95 -36.83
N LEU A 345 8.71 9.34 -35.65
CA LEU A 345 9.18 10.73 -35.42
C LEU A 345 10.67 10.90 -35.04
N LEU A 346 11.37 9.83 -34.63
CA LEU A 346 12.65 9.92 -33.90
C LEU A 346 13.83 9.28 -34.66
N MET A 347 13.92 9.47 -35.97
CA MET A 347 14.92 8.77 -36.80
C MET A 347 16.37 9.28 -36.64
N GLY A 348 16.60 10.43 -36.00
CA GLY A 348 17.93 11.08 -35.94
C GLY A 348 18.79 10.80 -34.69
N ASP A 349 18.20 10.68 -33.50
CA ASP A 349 18.93 10.55 -32.23
C ASP A 349 18.56 9.24 -31.51
N SER A 350 19.57 8.39 -31.28
CA SER A 350 19.40 7.10 -30.61
C SER A 350 19.19 7.23 -29.09
N GLY A 351 19.72 8.28 -28.47
CA GLY A 351 19.53 8.60 -27.05
C GLY A 351 18.10 9.03 -26.79
N LEU A 352 17.60 10.01 -27.55
CA LEU A 352 16.22 10.48 -27.45
C LEU A 352 15.19 9.35 -27.66
N ARG A 353 15.44 8.45 -28.61
CA ARG A 353 14.57 7.29 -28.85
C ARG A 353 14.52 6.35 -27.64
N ARG A 354 15.67 6.06 -27.03
CA ARG A 354 15.74 5.23 -25.81
C ARG A 354 15.06 5.93 -24.63
N TYR A 355 15.30 7.23 -24.47
CA TYR A 355 14.66 8.03 -23.43
C TYR A 355 13.13 7.93 -23.53
N ILE A 356 12.54 8.23 -24.70
CA ILE A 356 11.08 8.13 -24.90
C ILE A 356 10.60 6.68 -24.77
N GLY A 357 11.36 5.72 -25.31
CA GLY A 357 11.07 4.30 -25.22
C GLY A 357 10.95 3.78 -23.79
N LEU A 358 11.72 4.32 -22.84
CA LEU A 358 11.58 4.01 -21.42
C LEU A 358 10.21 4.39 -20.87
N PHE A 359 9.75 5.63 -21.12
CA PHE A 359 8.44 6.10 -20.64
C PHE A 359 7.29 5.33 -21.29
N GLU A 360 7.40 5.03 -22.59
CA GLU A 360 6.42 4.18 -23.29
C GLU A 360 6.35 2.78 -22.69
N HIS A 361 7.51 2.16 -22.45
CA HIS A 361 7.58 0.81 -21.89
C HIS A 361 6.97 0.73 -20.48
N LEU A 362 7.20 1.77 -19.67
CA LEU A 362 6.67 1.92 -18.32
C LEU A 362 5.23 2.47 -18.28
N GLY A 363 4.62 2.77 -19.43
CA GLY A 363 3.23 3.22 -19.51
C GLY A 363 3.00 4.64 -18.98
N GLY A 364 3.99 5.53 -19.13
CA GLY A 364 3.85 6.94 -18.83
C GLY A 364 2.83 7.60 -19.75
N ASN A 365 1.87 8.32 -19.17
CA ASN A 365 0.89 9.12 -19.90
C ASN A 365 1.45 10.53 -20.13
N VAL A 366 2.52 10.64 -20.91
CA VAL A 366 3.19 11.92 -21.20
C VAL A 366 3.27 12.12 -22.71
N GLU A 367 2.98 13.35 -23.15
CA GLU A 367 3.12 13.75 -24.55
C GLU A 367 4.57 13.62 -25.01
N LYS A 368 4.79 12.91 -26.12
CA LYS A 368 6.13 12.57 -26.60
C LYS A 368 6.90 13.81 -27.02
N GLU A 369 6.20 14.79 -27.53
CA GLU A 369 6.68 16.09 -27.96
C GLU A 369 7.28 16.87 -26.79
N THR A 370 6.61 16.87 -25.64
CA THR A 370 7.04 17.59 -24.43
C THR A 370 8.25 16.93 -23.79
N LEU A 371 8.27 15.59 -23.72
CA LEU A 371 9.44 14.81 -23.33
C LEU A 371 10.64 15.07 -24.24
N ALA A 372 10.41 15.11 -25.56
CA ALA A 372 11.47 15.39 -26.53
C ALA A 372 12.03 16.80 -26.38
N LEU A 373 11.16 17.79 -26.16
CA LEU A 373 11.55 19.17 -25.94
C LEU A 373 12.38 19.32 -24.66
N GLY A 374 11.99 18.67 -23.57
CA GLY A 374 12.77 18.63 -22.32
C GLY A 374 14.15 18.00 -22.49
N TYR A 375 14.23 16.86 -23.18
CA TYR A 375 15.49 16.18 -23.48
C TYR A 375 16.43 17.06 -24.31
N VAL A 376 15.93 17.65 -25.40
CA VAL A 376 16.72 18.49 -26.31
C VAL A 376 17.13 19.80 -25.62
N GLY A 377 16.24 20.40 -24.82
CA GLY A 377 16.52 21.63 -24.08
C GLY A 377 17.64 21.47 -23.06
N LEU A 378 17.61 20.39 -22.26
CA LEU A 378 18.63 20.10 -21.26
C LEU A 378 19.97 19.69 -21.88
N THR A 379 19.95 18.77 -22.84
CA THR A 379 21.19 18.32 -23.53
C THR A 379 21.79 19.39 -24.43
N GLY A 380 20.97 20.30 -24.96
CA GLY A 380 21.37 21.40 -25.81
C GLY A 380 22.11 22.54 -25.07
N HIS A 381 22.06 22.60 -23.74
CA HIS A 381 22.67 23.67 -22.94
C HIS A 381 24.16 23.88 -23.23
N LEU A 382 24.91 22.82 -23.53
CA LEU A 382 26.33 22.88 -23.87
C LEU A 382 26.61 23.56 -25.22
N LEU A 383 25.64 23.54 -26.15
CA LEU A 383 25.74 24.15 -27.47
C LEU A 383 25.10 25.53 -27.51
N ARG A 384 23.97 25.69 -26.82
CA ARG A 384 23.25 26.95 -26.66
C ARG A 384 22.83 27.06 -25.18
N PRO A 385 23.49 27.91 -24.39
CA PRO A 385 23.15 28.09 -22.99
C PRO A 385 21.69 28.53 -22.84
N ILE A 386 20.91 27.71 -22.14
CA ILE A 386 19.55 28.04 -21.70
C ILE A 386 19.57 28.92 -20.46
N ASN A 387 18.53 29.72 -20.26
CA ASN A 387 18.40 30.54 -19.06
C ASN A 387 17.87 29.71 -17.86
N PHE A 388 17.85 30.31 -16.67
CA PHE A 388 17.41 29.60 -15.46
C PHE A 388 15.93 29.19 -15.52
N GLY A 389 15.04 30.06 -16.01
CA GLY A 389 13.61 29.74 -16.16
C GLY A 389 13.33 28.60 -17.15
N GLU A 390 14.09 28.52 -18.25
CA GLU A 390 14.04 27.42 -19.21
C GLU A 390 14.52 26.10 -18.58
N ALA A 391 15.61 26.14 -17.80
CA ALA A 391 16.13 24.97 -17.10
C ALA A 391 15.13 24.45 -16.04
N VAL A 392 14.50 25.38 -15.30
CA VAL A 392 13.42 25.11 -14.34
C VAL A 392 12.24 24.43 -15.05
N ALA A 393 11.78 24.96 -16.18
CA ALA A 393 10.65 24.39 -16.93
C ALA A 393 10.94 22.98 -17.43
N HIS A 394 12.10 22.75 -18.06
CA HIS A 394 12.48 21.43 -18.57
C HIS A 394 12.70 20.41 -17.45
N LEU A 395 13.26 20.83 -16.31
CA LEU A 395 13.44 19.95 -15.16
C LEU A 395 12.10 19.63 -14.48
N THR A 396 11.18 20.58 -14.40
CA THR A 396 9.81 20.35 -13.90
C THR A 396 9.12 19.27 -14.73
N GLU A 397 9.21 19.38 -16.06
CA GLU A 397 8.64 18.39 -16.98
C GLU A 397 9.27 17.00 -16.80
N LEU A 398 10.60 16.95 -16.67
CA LEU A 398 11.34 15.71 -16.42
C LEU A 398 10.90 15.06 -15.10
N VAL A 399 10.81 15.84 -14.01
CA VAL A 399 10.42 15.36 -12.68
C VAL A 399 8.96 14.88 -12.67
N ASN A 400 8.05 15.63 -13.29
CA ASN A 400 6.64 15.23 -13.44
C ASN A 400 6.53 13.91 -14.21
N SER A 401 7.26 13.79 -15.31
CA SER A 401 7.25 12.59 -16.16
C SER A 401 7.79 11.38 -15.40
N LEU A 402 8.91 11.53 -14.70
CA LEU A 402 9.52 10.48 -13.91
C LEU A 402 8.64 10.07 -12.72
N TYR A 403 7.97 11.04 -12.09
CA TYR A 403 6.98 10.73 -11.06
C TYR A 403 5.79 9.95 -11.62
N ASN A 404 5.27 10.33 -12.78
CA ASN A 404 4.14 9.67 -13.42
C ASN A 404 4.38 8.19 -13.75
N ILE A 405 5.63 7.80 -14.02
CA ILE A 405 6.02 6.39 -14.20
C ILE A 405 6.44 5.70 -12.89
N GLY A 406 6.41 6.38 -11.75
CA GLY A 406 6.80 5.85 -10.43
C GLY A 406 8.30 5.80 -10.18
N ALA A 407 9.10 6.46 -11.02
CA ALA A 407 10.56 6.49 -10.93
C ALA A 407 11.08 7.51 -9.91
N ILE A 408 10.24 8.36 -9.35
CA ILE A 408 10.61 9.27 -8.25
C ILE A 408 9.65 9.04 -7.09
N ARG A 409 10.19 9.08 -5.87
CA ARG A 409 9.40 8.99 -4.65
C ARG A 409 8.62 10.29 -4.37
N PRO A 410 7.41 10.22 -3.79
CA PRO A 410 6.61 11.42 -3.49
C PRO A 410 7.34 12.47 -2.65
N ASP A 411 8.12 12.07 -1.64
CA ASP A 411 8.89 12.98 -0.77
C ASP A 411 9.88 13.86 -1.54
N ILE A 412 10.48 13.31 -2.60
CA ILE A 412 11.44 14.03 -3.44
C ILE A 412 10.72 14.94 -4.43
N LYS A 413 9.58 14.49 -4.95
CA LYS A 413 8.76 15.33 -5.85
C LYS A 413 8.22 16.55 -5.11
N GLU A 414 7.62 16.37 -3.94
CA GLU A 414 7.08 17.46 -3.14
C GLU A 414 8.17 18.48 -2.80
N GLY A 415 9.35 18.02 -2.37
CA GLY A 415 10.48 18.90 -2.09
C GLY A 415 10.97 19.69 -3.31
N ILE A 416 10.83 19.15 -4.52
CA ILE A 416 11.16 19.85 -5.77
C ILE A 416 10.07 20.84 -6.14
N ASP A 417 8.81 20.43 -6.11
CA ASP A 417 7.67 21.28 -6.44
C ASP A 417 7.64 22.51 -5.51
N ASP A 418 7.90 22.33 -4.22
CA ASP A 418 8.04 23.42 -3.26
C ASP A 418 9.14 24.41 -3.65
N HIS A 419 10.28 23.90 -4.13
CA HIS A 419 11.39 24.74 -4.58
C HIS A 419 11.10 25.45 -5.90
N LEU A 420 10.47 24.76 -6.86
CA LEU A 420 10.06 25.34 -8.14
C LEU A 420 9.00 26.43 -7.93
N ASN A 421 8.02 26.18 -7.06
CA ASN A 421 6.98 27.13 -6.69
C ASN A 421 7.54 28.33 -5.93
N TYR A 422 8.49 28.12 -5.01
CA TYR A 422 9.16 29.22 -4.33
C TYR A 422 9.96 30.07 -5.32
N SER A 423 10.69 29.44 -6.24
CA SER A 423 11.50 30.14 -7.25
C SER A 423 10.63 30.96 -8.21
N SER A 424 9.55 30.38 -8.72
CA SER A 424 8.60 31.08 -9.60
C SER A 424 7.88 32.22 -8.87
N MET A 425 7.57 32.06 -7.58
CA MET A 425 7.03 33.14 -6.75
C MET A 425 8.05 34.27 -6.57
N THR A 426 9.33 33.97 -6.34
CA THR A 426 10.37 35.01 -6.26
C THR A 426 10.63 35.71 -7.59
N GLU A 427 10.60 35.01 -8.72
CA GLU A 427 10.75 35.63 -10.05
C GLU A 427 9.56 36.51 -10.40
N THR A 428 8.33 36.08 -10.10
CA THR A 428 7.13 36.90 -10.29
C THR A 428 7.13 38.12 -9.38
N LEU A 429 7.53 37.99 -8.11
CA LEU A 429 7.70 39.13 -7.21
C LEU A 429 8.75 40.11 -7.71
N GLN A 430 9.89 39.63 -8.21
CA GLN A 430 10.91 40.49 -8.81
C GLN A 430 10.43 41.16 -10.11
N ALA A 431 9.62 40.48 -10.92
CA ALA A 431 9.01 41.07 -12.11
C ALA A 431 7.97 42.13 -11.74
N PHE A 432 7.19 41.93 -10.68
CA PHE A 432 6.28 42.94 -10.12
C PHE A 432 7.05 44.13 -9.55
N ASP A 433 8.07 43.89 -8.74
CA ASP A 433 8.92 44.95 -8.16
C ASP A 433 9.63 45.75 -9.26
N LYS A 434 10.05 45.08 -10.34
CA LYS A 434 10.64 45.73 -11.51
C LYS A 434 9.61 46.51 -12.32
N ALA A 435 8.39 45.99 -12.51
CA ALA A 435 7.31 46.72 -13.17
C ALA A 435 6.83 47.94 -12.36
N ILE A 436 6.82 47.84 -11.02
CA ILE A 436 6.54 48.94 -10.11
C ILE A 436 7.68 49.97 -10.12
N ALA A 437 8.94 49.52 -10.24
CA ALA A 437 10.10 50.40 -10.35
C ALA A 437 10.27 51.01 -11.76
N GLU A 438 9.69 50.40 -12.79
CA GLU A 438 9.67 50.88 -14.18
C GLU A 438 8.41 51.70 -14.51
N GLU A 439 7.50 51.93 -13.56
CA GLU A 439 6.49 52.98 -13.72
C GLU A 439 7.23 54.32 -13.88
N PRO A 440 7.17 54.98 -15.05
CA PRO A 440 7.70 56.32 -15.16
C PRO A 440 6.91 57.20 -14.21
N GLU A 441 7.60 57.96 -13.35
CA GLU A 441 6.99 59.09 -12.66
C GLU A 441 6.14 59.86 -13.68
N PRO A 442 4.87 60.19 -13.38
CA PRO A 442 4.14 61.08 -14.25
C PRO A 442 4.95 62.37 -14.33
N THR A 443 5.60 62.60 -15.47
CA THR A 443 6.10 63.91 -15.86
C THR A 443 4.86 64.79 -16.01
N PHE A 444 4.41 65.35 -14.90
CA PHE A 444 3.66 66.58 -14.91
C PHE A 444 4.64 67.65 -15.39
N ASP A 445 4.66 67.88 -16.70
CA ASP A 445 5.08 69.17 -17.24
C ASP A 445 4.12 70.20 -16.66
N ILE A 446 4.52 70.80 -15.53
CA ILE A 446 3.92 72.02 -15.01
C ILE A 446 4.54 73.14 -15.85
N PRO A 447 3.79 73.81 -16.73
CA PRO A 447 4.29 75.02 -17.35
C PRO A 447 4.42 76.07 -16.25
N GLU A 448 5.58 76.71 -16.15
CA GLU A 448 5.75 77.92 -15.36
C GLU A 448 4.69 78.94 -15.80
N ALA A 449 3.70 79.17 -14.93
CA ALA A 449 2.77 80.28 -15.09
C ALA A 449 3.48 81.55 -14.61
N GLU A 450 4.00 82.32 -15.56
CA GLU A 450 4.16 83.76 -15.34
C GLU A 450 2.77 84.40 -15.21
N ASP A 451 2.63 85.16 -14.12
CA ASP A 451 1.56 86.12 -13.85
C ASP A 451 1.20 86.96 -15.08
N GLN A 452 -0.07 86.89 -15.52
CA GLN A 452 -0.90 88.09 -15.72
C GLN A 452 -2.38 87.79 -16.00
N SER A 453 -3.18 88.13 -14.97
CA SER A 453 -4.48 88.81 -14.99
C SER A 453 -5.68 88.24 -15.77
N ILE A 454 -6.63 87.72 -14.97
CA ILE A 454 -8.08 88.03 -14.88
C ILE A 454 -8.88 88.16 -16.20
N GLU A 455 -9.79 87.20 -16.42
CA GLU A 455 -11.24 87.35 -16.71
C GLU A 455 -11.75 85.97 -17.17
N SER A 456 -12.72 85.35 -16.49
CA SER A 456 -14.19 85.41 -16.66
C SER A 456 -14.65 83.97 -16.96
N GLU A 457 -15.43 83.34 -16.07
CA GLU A 457 -16.90 83.28 -16.05
C GLU A 457 -17.47 82.23 -17.04
N VAL A 458 -18.57 81.58 -16.59
CA VAL A 458 -19.53 80.72 -17.32
C VAL A 458 -19.14 79.22 -17.36
N GLU A 459 -19.66 78.41 -16.44
CA GLU A 459 -20.96 77.67 -16.50
C GLU A 459 -21.10 76.71 -17.69
N HIS A 460 -21.27 75.42 -17.40
CA HIS A 460 -21.89 74.49 -18.34
C HIS A 460 -22.83 73.52 -17.61
N GLU A 461 -24.11 73.72 -17.87
CA GLU A 461 -25.16 72.71 -17.86
C GLU A 461 -25.14 71.96 -19.21
N GLU A 462 -25.26 70.64 -19.11
CA GLU A 462 -25.97 69.69 -19.98
C GLU A 462 -25.87 69.67 -21.54
N ASN A 463 -25.66 68.42 -22.00
CA ASN A 463 -26.36 67.70 -23.08
C ASN A 463 -25.88 67.72 -24.55
N GLU A 464 -25.84 66.48 -25.06
CA GLU A 464 -26.19 65.97 -26.40
C GLU A 464 -25.16 65.85 -27.54
N ILE A 465 -25.21 64.63 -28.10
CA ILE A 465 -24.54 63.97 -29.24
C ILE A 465 -25.15 64.47 -30.57
N PRO A 466 -24.48 64.46 -31.76
CA PRO A 466 -24.68 63.38 -32.78
C PRO A 466 -23.51 63.25 -33.80
N LEU A 467 -23.41 62.43 -34.86
CA LEU A 467 -23.91 61.13 -35.36
C LEU A 467 -23.28 60.93 -36.78
N SER A 468 -22.85 59.70 -37.14
CA SER A 468 -22.70 59.11 -38.51
C SER A 468 -21.61 59.65 -39.49
N THR A 469 -20.97 58.89 -40.40
CA THR A 469 -21.47 57.81 -41.30
C THR A 469 -20.34 57.01 -42.02
N ALA A 470 -20.51 55.67 -42.12
CA ALA A 470 -20.14 54.64 -43.13
C ALA A 470 -18.72 54.53 -43.78
N VAL A 471 -18.16 53.30 -43.85
CA VAL A 471 -18.22 52.32 -44.98
C VAL A 471 -17.46 51.01 -44.58
N GLU A 472 -17.95 49.89 -45.13
CA GLU A 472 -17.74 48.44 -44.89
C GLU A 472 -16.34 47.82 -45.11
N THR A 473 -16.23 46.55 -44.64
CA THR A 473 -15.38 45.37 -45.02
C THR A 473 -14.42 44.89 -43.91
N ASP A 474 -14.18 43.62 -43.63
CA ASP A 474 -14.86 42.31 -43.79
C ASP A 474 -14.01 41.29 -42.98
N GLU A 475 -14.60 40.15 -42.59
CA GLU A 475 -13.94 38.86 -42.23
C GLU A 475 -13.12 38.70 -40.91
N HIS A 476 -13.76 38.10 -39.89
CA HIS A 476 -13.41 36.82 -39.20
C HIS A 476 -14.12 36.73 -37.84
N SER A 477 -15.33 36.16 -37.84
CA SER A 477 -16.06 35.80 -36.60
C SER A 477 -16.67 34.39 -36.63
N ASP A 478 -16.26 33.53 -37.59
CA ASP A 478 -16.91 32.23 -37.81
C ASP A 478 -16.41 31.08 -36.90
N ASP A 479 -15.29 31.26 -36.17
CA ASP A 479 -14.69 30.18 -35.38
C ASP A 479 -15.35 29.95 -33.99
N LEU A 480 -16.20 30.86 -33.52
CA LEU A 480 -16.81 30.76 -32.18
C LEU A 480 -18.19 30.10 -32.16
N ASP A 481 -18.88 30.05 -33.29
CA ASP A 481 -20.20 29.44 -33.39
C ASP A 481 -20.13 27.94 -33.79
N GLU A 482 -19.10 27.50 -34.54
CA GLU A 482 -18.87 26.07 -34.82
C GLU A 482 -18.48 25.26 -33.58
N LEU A 483 -17.75 25.86 -32.63
CA LEU A 483 -17.35 25.19 -31.38
C LEU A 483 -18.55 24.94 -30.45
N ASN A 484 -19.56 25.81 -30.51
CA ASN A 484 -20.75 25.74 -29.66
C ASN A 484 -21.82 24.76 -30.19
N GLU A 485 -21.82 24.47 -31.50
CA GLU A 485 -22.61 23.38 -32.08
C GLU A 485 -21.97 22.00 -31.84
N LEU A 486 -20.64 21.88 -31.83
CA LEU A 486 -19.93 20.61 -31.58
C LEU A 486 -20.10 20.06 -30.16
N ILE A 487 -20.30 20.96 -29.17
CA ILE A 487 -20.55 20.60 -27.77
C ILE A 487 -22.00 20.14 -27.55
N ARG A 488 -22.94 20.52 -28.44
CA ARG A 488 -24.36 20.13 -28.33
C ARG A 488 -24.70 18.81 -29.01
N ASP A 489 -23.92 18.36 -30.00
CA ASP A 489 -24.17 17.10 -30.70
C ASP A 489 -23.45 15.87 -30.11
N SER A 490 -22.59 16.06 -29.11
CA SER A 490 -21.91 14.96 -28.38
C SER A 490 -22.74 14.36 -27.23
N SER A 491 -23.99 14.81 -27.01
CA SER A 491 -24.90 14.28 -25.98
C SER A 491 -26.10 13.50 -26.54
N LYS A 492 -26.07 13.04 -27.79
CA LYS A 492 -27.07 12.09 -28.33
C LYS A 492 -26.58 10.66 -28.16
N ILE A 493 -27.09 10.00 -27.12
CA ILE A 493 -27.01 8.55 -26.95
C ILE A 493 -27.82 7.91 -28.08
N GLU A 494 -27.14 7.08 -28.87
CA GLU A 494 -27.72 6.25 -29.92
C GLU A 494 -28.54 5.13 -29.25
N GLU A 495 -29.87 5.27 -29.23
CA GLU A 495 -30.80 4.19 -28.90
C GLU A 495 -30.80 3.14 -30.02
N ALA A 496 -30.59 1.88 -29.65
CA ALA A 496 -30.84 0.71 -30.50
C ALA A 496 -31.39 -0.45 -29.64
N PRO A 497 -32.15 -1.39 -30.22
CA PRO A 497 -33.55 -1.62 -29.87
C PRO A 497 -33.80 -2.71 -28.82
N GLU A 498 -35.01 -2.66 -28.24
CA GLU A 498 -35.58 -3.69 -27.37
C GLU A 498 -35.48 -5.11 -27.93
N PRO A 499 -35.30 -6.11 -27.03
CA PRO A 499 -35.95 -7.39 -27.17
C PRO A 499 -37.07 -7.55 -26.16
N THR A 500 -38.21 -7.95 -26.71
CA THR A 500 -39.45 -8.39 -26.09
C THR A 500 -39.30 -9.46 -25.01
N SER A 501 -40.03 -9.25 -23.92
CA SER A 501 -40.76 -10.21 -23.08
C SER A 501 -40.08 -11.51 -22.60
N SER A 502 -39.89 -11.64 -21.29
CA SER A 502 -40.73 -12.57 -20.50
C SER A 502 -40.63 -12.24 -19.01
N GLU A 503 -41.80 -12.28 -18.39
CA GLU A 503 -42.11 -12.10 -16.98
C GLU A 503 -41.25 -13.00 -16.07
N ILE A 504 -40.87 -12.49 -14.89
CA ILE A 504 -41.22 -13.06 -13.59
C ILE A 504 -41.04 -11.95 -12.54
N ASP A 505 -42.19 -11.62 -11.96
CA ASP A 505 -42.46 -10.85 -10.76
C ASP A 505 -41.98 -11.64 -9.52
N ASP A 506 -41.37 -10.97 -8.54
CA ASP A 506 -41.74 -11.15 -7.12
C ASP A 506 -40.98 -10.14 -6.22
N SER A 507 -41.72 -9.07 -5.94
CA SER A 507 -41.83 -8.32 -4.67
C SER A 507 -40.60 -7.62 -4.08
N ASP A 508 -40.62 -6.30 -4.26
CA ASP A 508 -40.07 -5.30 -3.37
C ASP A 508 -40.66 -5.41 -1.94
N GLU A 509 -39.79 -5.63 -0.96
CA GLU A 509 -39.95 -5.02 0.37
C GLU A 509 -38.78 -4.05 0.58
N ASP A 510 -39.02 -2.79 0.21
CA ASP A 510 -38.17 -1.65 0.56
C ASP A 510 -38.18 -1.45 2.09
N ILE A 511 -37.25 -2.11 2.78
CA ILE A 511 -36.94 -1.79 4.17
C ILE A 511 -35.79 -0.77 4.18
N THR A 512 -36.15 0.50 4.04
CA THR A 512 -35.26 1.63 4.34
C THR A 512 -35.09 1.73 5.87
N ILE A 513 -34.16 0.95 6.42
CA ILE A 513 -33.71 1.11 7.82
C ILE A 513 -32.75 2.29 7.87
N ILE A 514 -33.24 3.44 8.33
CA ILE A 514 -32.42 4.60 8.62
C ILE A 514 -31.50 4.27 9.81
N ALA A 515 -30.21 4.06 9.53
CA ALA A 515 -29.18 3.61 10.47
C ALA A 515 -28.91 4.58 11.65
N SER A 516 -29.47 5.79 11.63
CA SER A 516 -29.24 6.81 12.66
C SER A 516 -29.99 6.53 13.99
N ASP A 517 -31.00 5.66 14.00
CA ASP A 517 -31.77 5.36 15.22
C ASP A 517 -31.27 4.13 16.02
N ILE A 518 -30.51 3.23 15.39
CA ILE A 518 -29.94 2.06 16.09
C ILE A 518 -28.71 2.46 16.92
N VAL A 519 -27.91 3.43 16.44
CA VAL A 519 -26.71 3.92 17.14
C VAL A 519 -27.07 4.74 18.37
N LYS A 520 -28.12 5.59 18.31
CA LYS A 520 -28.66 6.29 19.49
C LYS A 520 -29.21 5.34 20.55
N GLY A 521 -29.63 4.14 20.16
CA GLY A 521 -30.04 3.07 21.07
C GLY A 521 -28.89 2.46 21.88
N GLN A 522 -27.66 2.47 21.35
CA GLN A 522 -26.49 1.90 22.03
C GLN A 522 -25.72 2.90 22.90
N GLU A 523 -25.73 4.19 22.55
CA GLU A 523 -25.11 5.23 23.39
C GLU A 523 -25.84 5.44 24.72
N LYS A 524 -27.18 5.29 24.74
CA LYS A 524 -27.96 5.38 25.98
C LYS A 524 -27.67 4.24 26.97
N LYS A 525 -27.12 3.11 26.53
CA LYS A 525 -26.69 2.00 27.41
C LYS A 525 -25.26 2.16 27.94
N LYS A 526 -24.43 3.05 27.37
CA LYS A 526 -23.03 3.24 27.80
C LYS A 526 -22.80 4.32 28.85
N LYS A 527 -23.81 5.11 29.23
CA LYS A 527 -23.68 6.12 30.32
C LYS A 527 -23.53 5.56 31.74
N LYS A 528 -23.35 4.25 31.90
CA LYS A 528 -23.14 3.63 33.20
C LYS A 528 -22.17 2.44 33.15
N ILE A 529 -20.93 2.67 32.70
CA ILE A 529 -19.75 1.94 33.20
C ILE A 529 -18.59 2.96 33.17
N VAL A 530 -18.16 3.37 34.36
CA VAL A 530 -16.92 4.14 34.57
C VAL A 530 -15.76 3.16 34.47
N MET A 531 -14.72 3.54 33.73
CA MET A 531 -13.48 2.79 33.49
C MET A 531 -12.85 2.24 34.77
N LYS A 532 -12.43 0.98 34.71
CA LYS A 532 -11.35 0.44 35.55
C LYS A 532 -10.53 -0.57 34.74
N ASP A 533 -9.26 -0.22 34.61
CA ASP A 533 -8.05 -0.94 34.22
C ASP A 533 -8.09 -2.32 33.55
N VAL A 534 -7.21 -2.41 32.55
CA VAL A 534 -6.49 -3.56 31.98
C VAL A 534 -6.52 -4.81 32.89
N ASP A 535 -7.54 -5.64 32.73
CA ASP A 535 -7.58 -7.05 33.16
C ASP A 535 -8.88 -7.67 32.64
N GLN A 536 -8.84 -8.31 31.46
CA GLN A 536 -9.78 -9.37 31.05
C GLN A 536 -9.40 -9.96 29.68
N LEU A 537 -8.35 -10.77 29.69
CA LEU A 537 -8.15 -11.88 28.74
C LEU A 537 -8.03 -13.17 29.57
N SER A 538 -9.10 -13.50 30.30
CA SER A 538 -9.25 -14.78 31.00
C SER A 538 -10.61 -15.40 30.67
N LEU A 539 -10.67 -16.07 29.53
CA LEU A 539 -11.71 -17.05 29.22
C LEU A 539 -11.04 -18.29 28.60
N PHE A 540 -10.26 -18.98 29.42
CA PHE A 540 -9.78 -20.35 29.17
C PHE A 540 -9.65 -21.09 30.51
N GLU A 541 -10.77 -21.52 31.05
CA GLU A 541 -10.83 -22.61 32.03
C GLU A 541 -12.04 -23.46 31.66
N ASP A 542 -11.77 -24.56 30.95
CA ASP A 542 -12.53 -25.81 30.99
C ASP A 542 -12.16 -26.64 29.75
N PHE A 543 -11.01 -27.31 29.76
CA PHE A 543 -10.77 -28.57 29.03
C PHE A 543 -9.39 -29.12 29.41
N ASP A 544 -9.23 -29.50 30.68
CA ASP A 544 -8.04 -30.24 31.10
C ASP A 544 -8.37 -31.28 32.19
N HIS A 545 -9.22 -32.26 31.86
CA HIS A 545 -9.45 -33.43 32.71
C HIS A 545 -9.79 -34.68 31.90
N ILE A 546 -8.81 -35.28 31.21
CA ILE A 546 -8.67 -36.75 31.13
C ILE A 546 -7.18 -37.09 31.10
N ARG A 547 -6.56 -37.25 32.28
CA ARG A 547 -5.30 -37.99 32.42
C ARG A 547 -5.63 -39.25 33.22
N ALA A 548 -5.81 -40.36 32.51
CA ALA A 548 -5.94 -41.67 33.13
C ALA A 548 -4.61 -42.02 33.81
N SER A 549 -4.61 -42.08 35.13
CA SER A 549 -3.57 -42.68 35.95
C SER A 549 -3.67 -44.20 35.88
N SER A 550 -2.62 -44.89 35.42
CA SER A 550 -2.43 -46.30 35.74
C SER A 550 -0.96 -46.65 35.88
N GLU A 551 -0.49 -46.66 37.13
CA GLU A 551 0.61 -47.49 37.65
C GLU A 551 0.34 -47.62 39.17
N ALA A 552 -0.28 -48.70 39.64
CA ALA A 552 0.35 -49.93 40.15
C ALA A 552 1.31 -49.62 41.33
N THR A 553 1.01 -49.98 42.59
CA THR A 553 1.05 -51.36 43.11
C THR A 553 0.86 -51.40 44.65
N LYS A 554 0.50 -52.59 45.13
CA LYS A 554 0.70 -53.19 46.48
C LYS A 554 -0.46 -53.16 47.47
N GLU A 555 -1.20 -54.27 47.49
CA GLU A 555 -1.69 -54.90 48.72
C GLU A 555 -1.74 -56.41 48.51
N SER A 556 -0.88 -57.15 49.21
CA SER A 556 -1.04 -58.59 49.43
C SER A 556 -0.34 -58.96 50.73
N ASP A 557 -1.14 -59.02 51.79
CA ASP A 557 -0.79 -59.68 53.04
C ASP A 557 -1.98 -60.56 53.47
N SER A 558 -1.66 -61.57 54.29
CA SER A 558 -2.46 -62.73 54.73
C SER A 558 -2.25 -63.97 53.84
N VAL A 559 -1.91 -65.15 54.36
CA VAL A 559 -2.23 -65.78 55.65
C VAL A 559 -1.11 -66.74 56.07
N GLY A 560 -0.83 -66.85 57.37
CA GLY A 560 -0.13 -68.00 57.94
C GLY A 560 -1.11 -69.09 58.36
N VAL A 561 -0.83 -70.34 57.97
CA VAL A 561 -0.71 -71.60 58.75
C VAL A 561 0.07 -72.56 57.88
#